data_AF-A0A7K7G8R8-F1
#
_entry.id   AF-A0A7K7G8R8-F1
#
_cell.length_a   1.000
_cell.length_b   1.000
_cell.length_c   1.000
_cell.angle_alpha   90.00
_cell.angle_beta   90.00
_cell.angle_gamma   90.00
#
_symmetry.space_group_name_H-M   'P 1'
#
loop_
_entity.id
_entity.type
_entity.pdbx_description
1 polymer ?
#
loop_
_entity_poly.entity_id
_entity_poly.type
_entity_poly.pdbx_seq_one_letter_code
_entity_poly.pdbx_strand_id
1 'polypeptide(L)' 'CPSGWVGYNGDCYYFSRDKGTWDEAEERCSELGASLAIVKDEAMDLLFRLRGNGDYWVGLRR' A
#
# COMPACT_ATOMS: atom_id res chain seq x y z
N CYS A 1 -2.03 -4.73 13.24
CA CYS A 1 -2.72 -4.18 12.06
C CYS A 1 -4.18 -4.60 12.08
N PRO A 2 -5.10 -3.80 11.50
CA PRO A 2 -6.50 -4.19 11.36
C PRO A 2 -6.63 -5.49 10.56
N SER A 3 -7.78 -6.17 10.68
CA SER A 3 -8.04 -7.39 9.90
C SER A 3 -7.97 -7.09 8.39
N GLY A 4 -7.28 -7.93 7.63
CA GLY A 4 -7.06 -7.75 6.19
C GLY A 4 -5.82 -6.92 5.82
N TRP A 5 -5.07 -6.43 6.80
CA TRP A 5 -3.80 -5.70 6.59
C TRP A 5 -2.60 -6.59 6.88
N VAL A 6 -1.49 -6.34 6.20
CA VAL A 6 -0.23 -7.05 6.41
C VAL A 6 0.69 -6.21 7.29
N GLY A 7 1.10 -6.76 8.44
CA GLY A 7 2.05 -6.12 9.33
C GLY A 7 3.49 -6.50 9.00
N TYR A 8 4.37 -5.50 8.87
CA TYR A 8 5.81 -5.71 8.69
C TYR A 8 6.60 -4.54 9.25
N ASN A 9 7.66 -4.85 10.02
CA ASN A 9 8.56 -3.86 10.61
C ASN A 9 7.87 -2.72 11.41
N GLY A 10 6.74 -3.01 12.06
CA GLY A 10 5.96 -2.02 12.81
C GLY A 10 4.94 -1.23 11.97
N ASP A 11 5.00 -1.34 10.65
CA ASP A 11 4.06 -0.73 9.72
C ASP A 11 2.95 -1.71 9.29
N CYS A 12 1.83 -1.16 8.83
CA CYS A 12 0.68 -1.92 8.34
C CYS A 12 0.37 -1.55 6.89
N TYR A 13 0.35 -2.54 6.00
CA TYR A 13 0.12 -2.37 4.58
C TYR A 13 -1.22 -2.95 4.15
N TYR A 14 -1.94 -2.23 3.30
CA TYR A 14 -3.18 -2.68 2.70
C TYR A 14 -3.06 -2.68 1.18
N PHE A 15 -3.43 -3.80 0.57
CA PHE A 15 -3.46 -3.96 -0.88
C PHE A 15 -4.88 -3.75 -1.36
N SER A 16 -5.17 -2.53 -1.84
CA SER A 16 -6.49 -2.20 -2.39
C SER A 16 -6.79 -3.06 -3.63
N ARG A 17 -8.05 -3.49 -3.75
CA ARG A 17 -8.56 -4.15 -4.97
C ARG A 17 -9.16 -3.15 -5.95
N ASP A 18 -9.32 -1.90 -5.52
CA ASP A 18 -9.90 -0.83 -6.33
C ASP A 18 -8.89 -0.37 -7.38
N LYS A 19 -9.39 -0.11 -8.58
CA LYS A 19 -8.61 0.42 -9.69
C LYS A 19 -8.95 1.89 -9.86
N GLY A 20 -7.94 2.68 -10.20
CA GLY A 20 -8.11 4.11 -10.38
C GLY A 20 -6.79 4.81 -10.64
N THR A 21 -6.85 6.12 -10.66
CA THR A 21 -5.71 7.03 -10.68
C THR A 21 -4.97 7.01 -9.34
N TRP A 22 -3.79 7.62 -9.33
CA TRP A 22 -3.02 7.77 -8.10
C TRP A 22 -3.77 8.62 -7.05
N ASP A 23 -4.42 9.71 -7.49
CA ASP A 23 -5.17 10.60 -6.61
C ASP A 23 -6.36 9.88 -5.96
N GLU A 24 -7.12 9.09 -6.73
CA GLU A 24 -8.21 8.25 -6.22
C GLU A 24 -7.69 7.21 -5.21
N ALA A 25 -6.49 6.66 -5.43
CA ALA A 25 -5.91 5.69 -4.51
C ALA A 25 -5.47 6.34 -3.18
N GLU A 26 -4.92 7.56 -3.21
CA GLU A 26 -4.59 8.32 -2.00
C GLU A 26 -5.84 8.74 -1.22
N GLU A 27 -6.89 9.18 -1.91
CA GLU A 27 -8.18 9.48 -1.29
C GLU A 27 -8.75 8.23 -0.60
N ARG A 28 -8.72 7.08 -1.28
CA ARG A 28 -9.15 5.78 -0.72
C ARG A 28 -8.36 5.38 0.53
N CYS A 29 -7.03 5.56 0.50
CA CYS A 29 -6.20 5.30 1.67
C CYS A 29 -6.57 6.25 2.82
N SER A 30 -6.85 7.51 2.52
CA SER A 30 -7.26 8.53 3.50
C SER A 30 -8.60 8.19 4.15
N GLU A 31 -9.59 7.70 3.40
CA GLU A 31 -10.86 7.20 3.93
C GLU A 31 -10.69 6.05 4.94
N LEU A 32 -9.63 5.25 4.77
CA LEU A 32 -9.26 4.16 5.68
C LEU A 32 -8.40 4.62 6.86
N GLY A 33 -8.13 5.93 7.00
CA GLY A 33 -7.25 6.48 8.03
C GLY A 33 -5.77 6.18 7.80
N ALA A 34 -5.37 5.96 6.54
CA ALA A 34 -4.02 5.67 6.12
C ALA A 34 -3.59 6.58 4.96
N SER A 35 -2.40 6.35 4.42
CA SER A 35 -1.89 7.00 3.20
C SER A 35 -1.25 5.96 2.29
N LEU A 36 -1.02 6.30 1.02
CA LEU A 36 -0.30 5.42 0.11
C LEU A 36 1.07 5.05 0.69
N ALA A 37 1.38 3.75 0.63
CA ALA A 37 2.56 3.20 1.25
C ALA A 37 3.83 3.82 0.67
N ILE A 38 4.69 4.37 1.54
CA ILE A 38 6.06 4.74 1.18
C ILE A 38 6.92 3.50 1.38
N VAL A 39 7.34 2.91 0.26
CA VAL A 39 8.13 1.68 0.28
C VAL A 39 9.58 2.01 0.58
N LYS A 40 10.04 1.59 1.76
CA LYS A 40 11.47 1.55 2.12
C LYS A 40 12.10 0.25 1.62
N ASP A 41 13.41 0.25 1.44
CA ASP A 41 14.17 -0.91 0.95
C ASP A 41 13.90 -2.19 1.75
N GLU A 42 13.76 -2.07 3.08
CA GLU A 42 13.53 -3.20 3.98
C GLU A 42 12.18 -3.91 3.74
N ALA A 43 11.16 -3.17 3.28
CA ALA A 43 9.82 -3.67 3.02
C ALA A 43 9.62 -4.05 1.54
N MET A 44 10.52 -3.64 0.67
CA MET A 44 10.40 -3.80 -0.79
C MET A 44 10.27 -5.26 -1.20
N ASP A 45 11.15 -6.14 -0.70
CA ASP A 45 11.12 -7.58 -0.98
C ASP A 45 9.80 -8.25 -0.56
N LEU A 46 9.29 -7.87 0.62
CA LEU A 46 8.02 -8.41 1.11
C LEU A 46 6.86 -7.93 0.23
N LEU A 47 6.79 -6.63 -0.05
CA LEU A 47 5.72 -6.06 -0.85
C LEU A 47 5.72 -6.63 -2.28
N PHE A 48 6.90 -6.87 -2.88
CA PHE A 48 7.00 -7.54 -4.17
C PHE A 48 6.49 -8.98 -4.15
N ARG A 49 6.71 -9.72 -3.06
CA ARG A 49 6.17 -11.09 -2.92
C ARG A 49 4.65 -11.08 -2.72
N LEU A 50 4.14 -10.11 -1.98
CA LEU A 50 2.72 -10.05 -1.61
C LEU A 50 1.83 -9.44 -2.70
N ARG A 51 2.36 -8.50 -3.50
CA ARG A 51 1.60 -7.87 -4.59
C ARG A 51 1.13 -8.89 -5.64
N GLY A 52 1.84 -10.03 -5.74
CA GLY A 52 1.64 -11.01 -6.80
C GLY A 52 1.90 -10.41 -8.18
N ASN A 53 0.98 -10.64 -9.12
CA ASN A 53 1.06 -10.09 -10.48
C ASN A 53 0.34 -8.73 -10.64
N GLY A 54 -0.14 -8.12 -9.55
CA GLY A 54 -0.83 -6.84 -9.60
C GLY A 54 0.15 -5.66 -9.55
N ASP A 55 -0.22 -4.57 -10.21
CA ASP A 55 0.42 -3.27 -10.04
C ASP A 55 -0.41 -2.43 -9.07
N TYR A 56 0.29 -1.73 -8.17
CA TYR A 56 -0.31 -0.95 -7.09
C TYR A 56 0.34 0.43 -7.03
N TRP A 57 -0.47 1.44 -6.75
CA TRP A 57 0.04 2.78 -6.47
C TRP A 57 0.76 2.80 -5.12
N VAL A 58 1.83 3.60 -5.06
CA VAL A 58 2.66 3.83 -3.86
C VAL A 58 2.86 5.33 -3.66
N GLY A 59 3.19 5.75 -2.46
CA GLY A 59 3.27 7.16 -2.05
C GLY A 59 4.48 7.94 -2.58
N LEU A 60 5.15 7.45 -3.63
CA LEU A 60 6.28 8.14 -4.26
C LEU A 60 5.76 9.15 -5.29
N ARG A 61 5.87 10.44 -4.99
CA ARG A 61 5.56 11.54 -5.92
C ARG A 61 6.85 12.25 -6.33
N ARG A 62 7.00 12.55 -7.62
CA ARG A 62 8.15 13.28 -8.18
C ARG A 62 7.91 14.78 -8.20
#